data_AF-A0A7M2CAK3-F1
#
_entry.id   AF-A0A7M2CAK3-F1
#
_cell.length_a   1.000
_cell.length_b   1.000
_cell.length_c   1.000
_cell.angle_alpha   90.00
_cell.angle_beta   90.00
_cell.angle_gamma   90.00
#
_symmetry.space_group_name_H-M   'P 1'
#
loop_
_entity.id
_entity.type
_entity.pdbx_description
1 polymer ?
#
loop_
_entity_poly.entity_id
_entity_poly.type
_entity_poly.pdbx_seq_one_letter_code
_entity_poly.pdbx_strand_id
1 'polypeptide(L)'
;MTTTPYETDHYQPSGFGQSDEGLLSPDAAIDAELNGDLEADEPDTDLDGIDDESGAGNSKAKASAKPSRGLFRRVAAKTIEVQGASDTVRALAAAQLGCSDEVIDLTTSIMAAGRMSTSPLGDIEAIQDAIKQDPFSVGITATALGRARLKVIWTLLHTLGTVGTPTPPASDVKAGMAVAKAVNDLSEDNQFELIAAAELLKRS
;
A
#
# COMPACT_ATOMS: atom_id res chain seq x y z
N MET A 1 -37.13 -20.56 40.20
CA MET A 1 -37.79 -21.76 39.64
C MET A 1 -39.29 -21.48 39.75
N THR A 2 -40.11 -21.27 38.70
CA THR A 2 -40.07 -21.70 37.30
C THR A 2 -41.22 -20.93 36.56
N THR A 3 -40.93 -20.33 35.38
CA THR A 3 -41.77 -20.15 34.14
C THR A 3 -43.18 -19.55 34.23
N THR A 4 -43.74 -18.72 33.34
CA THR A 4 -43.45 -18.25 31.96
C THR A 4 -44.41 -17.09 31.62
N PRO A 5 -44.13 -16.28 30.58
CA PRO A 5 -44.89 -15.08 30.22
C PRO A 5 -45.90 -15.26 29.07
N TYR A 6 -46.85 -14.33 29.05
CA TYR A 6 -47.66 -13.74 27.95
C TYR A 6 -47.84 -14.49 26.61
N GLU A 7 -49.09 -14.92 26.43
CA GLU A 7 -50.01 -14.80 25.29
C GLU A 7 -49.46 -14.31 23.94
N THR A 8 -49.60 -15.21 22.95
CA THR A 8 -49.33 -15.05 21.52
C THR A 8 -50.52 -14.37 20.84
N ASP A 9 -50.33 -13.18 20.28
CA ASP A 9 -51.27 -12.61 19.32
C ASP A 9 -50.70 -12.61 17.90
N HIS A 10 -51.47 -13.25 17.03
CA HIS A 10 -51.25 -13.39 15.60
C HIS A 10 -51.56 -12.06 14.90
N TYR A 11 -50.63 -11.54 14.10
CA TYR A 11 -50.96 -10.59 13.03
C TYR A 11 -50.09 -10.81 11.79
N GLN A 12 -50.70 -11.38 10.75
CA GLN A 12 -50.32 -11.14 9.36
C GLN A 12 -51.42 -10.28 8.73
N PRO A 13 -51.04 -9.37 7.82
CA PRO A 13 -51.73 -9.39 6.53
C PRO A 13 -50.77 -9.26 5.35
N SER A 14 -51.08 -10.06 4.35
CA SER A 14 -50.58 -10.12 2.99
C SER A 14 -51.10 -8.98 2.10
N GLY A 15 -50.24 -8.49 1.19
CA GLY A 15 -50.59 -8.35 -0.23
C GLY A 15 -50.93 -6.96 -0.80
N PHE A 16 -50.51 -6.78 -2.07
CA PHE A 16 -50.80 -5.73 -3.07
C PHE A 16 -49.99 -4.42 -2.95
N GLY A 17 -49.37 -3.87 -4.01
CA GLY A 17 -49.40 -4.19 -5.44
C GLY A 17 -48.39 -3.36 -6.25
N GLN A 18 -48.17 -3.77 -7.50
CA GLN A 18 -47.34 -3.13 -8.53
C GLN A 18 -48.00 -1.86 -9.11
N SER A 19 -47.17 -0.89 -9.51
CA SER A 19 -47.30 0.12 -10.58
C SER A 19 -45.98 0.92 -10.52
N ASP A 20 -45.06 0.95 -11.48
CA ASP A 20 -45.07 1.26 -12.92
C ASP A 20 -45.80 2.58 -13.29
N GLU A 21 -45.26 3.27 -14.30
CA GLU A 21 -45.49 4.67 -14.75
C GLU A 21 -44.52 5.68 -14.07
N GLY A 22 -43.47 6.27 -14.68
CA GLY A 22 -43.17 6.48 -16.09
C GLY A 22 -43.48 7.91 -16.53
N LEU A 23 -42.56 8.87 -16.38
CA LEU A 23 -42.50 10.16 -17.13
C LEU A 23 -41.02 10.69 -17.08
N LEU A 24 -40.18 10.41 -18.09
CA LEU A 24 -39.82 11.25 -19.27
C LEU A 24 -39.04 12.54 -18.92
N SER A 25 -37.69 12.55 -19.02
CA SER A 25 -36.83 12.96 -20.19
C SER A 25 -36.70 14.48 -20.37
N PRO A 26 -35.69 15.09 -21.06
CA PRO A 26 -34.59 14.56 -21.89
C PRO A 26 -33.21 15.26 -21.64
N ASP A 27 -32.20 15.00 -22.48
CA ASP A 27 -30.91 15.73 -22.61
C ASP A 27 -29.77 15.43 -21.60
N ALA A 28 -29.06 14.33 -21.88
CA ALA A 28 -27.59 14.38 -21.97
C ALA A 28 -27.13 13.20 -22.83
N ALA A 29 -27.19 13.40 -24.14
CA ALA A 29 -26.53 12.58 -25.13
C ALA A 29 -25.04 12.44 -24.79
N ILE A 30 -24.57 11.21 -24.54
CA ILE A 30 -23.20 10.82 -24.85
C ILE A 30 -23.27 9.56 -25.69
N ASP A 31 -23.34 9.87 -26.97
CA ASP A 31 -22.91 9.07 -28.10
C ASP A 31 -21.42 8.71 -27.94
N ALA A 32 -21.13 7.41 -27.82
CA ALA A 32 -19.84 6.83 -28.16
C ALA A 32 -20.01 5.30 -28.23
N GLU A 33 -20.72 4.87 -29.27
CA GLU A 33 -20.52 3.55 -29.83
C GLU A 33 -19.04 3.35 -30.16
N LEU A 34 -18.38 2.38 -29.53
CA LEU A 34 -17.20 1.72 -30.12
C LEU A 34 -16.98 0.33 -29.50
N ASN A 35 -18.02 -0.51 -29.51
CA ASN A 35 -17.85 -1.94 -29.33
C ASN A 35 -17.73 -2.58 -30.72
N GLY A 36 -16.56 -2.35 -31.33
CA GLY A 36 -16.17 -2.88 -32.63
C GLY A 36 -15.44 -4.21 -32.46
N ASP A 37 -16.17 -5.27 -32.75
CA ASP A 37 -15.75 -6.62 -33.04
C ASP A 37 -14.64 -6.64 -34.12
N LEU A 38 -13.47 -7.23 -33.82
CA LEU A 38 -12.44 -7.58 -34.81
C LEU A 38 -11.75 -8.90 -34.38
N GLU A 39 -12.26 -10.00 -34.95
CA GLU A 39 -11.51 -11.25 -35.13
C GLU A 39 -10.51 -11.17 -36.31
N ALA A 40 -9.64 -12.19 -36.37
CA ALA A 40 -8.59 -12.54 -37.37
C ALA A 40 -7.16 -12.11 -36.95
N ASP A 41 -6.33 -12.99 -36.40
CA ASP A 41 -5.64 -14.17 -37.00
C ASP A 41 -4.48 -13.77 -37.91
N GLU A 42 -3.26 -13.78 -37.37
CA GLU A 42 -2.06 -14.13 -38.13
C GLU A 42 -1.16 -15.06 -37.29
N PRO A 43 -0.86 -16.28 -37.77
CA PRO A 43 0.11 -17.19 -37.17
C PRO A 43 1.53 -16.87 -37.67
N ASP A 44 2.41 -16.41 -36.77
CA ASP A 44 3.84 -16.33 -37.08
C ASP A 44 4.48 -17.72 -36.94
N THR A 45 4.57 -18.40 -38.07
CA THR A 45 5.35 -19.61 -38.32
C THR A 45 6.84 -19.27 -38.36
N ASP A 46 7.58 -19.56 -37.30
CA ASP A 46 9.03 -19.81 -37.39
C ASP A 46 9.27 -21.31 -37.31
N LEU A 47 9.18 -21.93 -38.49
CA LEU A 47 9.77 -23.22 -38.81
C LEU A 47 11.29 -23.02 -38.88
N ASP A 48 12.03 -23.55 -37.90
CA ASP A 48 13.39 -24.05 -38.15
C ASP A 48 13.52 -25.42 -37.52
N GLY A 49 13.28 -26.44 -38.36
CA GLY A 49 13.63 -27.81 -38.06
C GLY A 49 15.13 -28.00 -38.18
N ILE A 50 15.75 -28.50 -37.11
CA ILE A 50 16.91 -29.37 -37.22
C ILE A 50 16.65 -30.55 -36.29
N ASP A 51 16.29 -31.66 -36.92
CA ASP A 51 16.39 -33.01 -36.38
C ASP A 51 17.89 -33.39 -36.38
N ASP A 52 18.50 -33.54 -35.21
CA ASP A 52 19.77 -34.27 -35.10
C ASP A 52 19.91 -34.91 -33.72
N GLU A 53 19.62 -36.21 -33.72
CA GLU A 53 20.35 -37.31 -33.09
C GLU A 53 20.82 -37.20 -31.61
N SER A 54 20.34 -38.18 -30.84
CA SER A 54 20.78 -38.62 -29.52
C SER A 54 22.20 -38.25 -29.08
N GLY A 55 22.31 -37.43 -28.04
CA GLY A 55 23.54 -37.24 -27.27
C GLY A 55 23.25 -37.03 -25.78
N ALA A 56 23.49 -38.07 -24.97
CA ALA A 56 23.55 -37.96 -23.52
C ALA A 56 24.66 -36.96 -23.12
N GLY A 57 24.26 -35.78 -22.64
CA GLY A 57 25.20 -34.70 -22.31
C GLY A 57 24.75 -33.94 -21.07
N ASN A 58 25.30 -34.32 -19.93
CA ASN A 58 25.11 -33.68 -18.64
C ASN A 58 25.71 -32.26 -18.65
N SER A 59 24.87 -31.23 -18.85
CA SER A 59 25.23 -29.86 -18.48
C SER A 59 23.96 -29.03 -18.25
N LYS A 60 23.64 -28.80 -16.97
CA LYS A 60 22.71 -27.74 -16.56
C LYS A 60 23.35 -26.40 -16.94
N ALA A 61 23.14 -25.97 -18.18
CA ALA A 61 23.43 -24.62 -18.60
C ALA A 61 22.62 -23.69 -17.68
N LYS A 62 23.32 -22.93 -16.82
CA LYS A 62 22.72 -21.78 -16.15
C LYS A 62 22.32 -20.81 -17.26
N ALA A 63 21.08 -20.90 -17.71
CA ALA A 63 20.49 -19.93 -18.61
C ALA A 63 20.73 -18.56 -17.98
N SER A 64 21.58 -17.74 -18.61
CA SER A 64 21.76 -16.36 -18.18
C SER A 64 20.40 -15.71 -18.29
N ALA A 65 19.80 -15.30 -17.16
CA ALA A 65 18.52 -14.64 -17.16
C ALA A 65 18.64 -13.39 -18.04
N LYS A 66 18.08 -13.44 -19.25
CA LYS A 66 18.02 -12.27 -20.12
C LYS A 66 17.26 -11.18 -19.36
N PRO A 67 17.72 -9.93 -19.42
CA PRO A 67 17.06 -8.85 -18.69
C PRO A 67 15.62 -8.72 -19.20
N SER A 68 14.65 -8.81 -18.30
CA SER A 68 13.25 -8.94 -18.69
C SER A 68 12.66 -7.58 -19.08
N ARG A 69 12.03 -7.50 -20.26
CA ARG A 69 11.31 -6.30 -20.73
C ARG A 69 10.30 -5.81 -19.70
N GLY A 70 9.66 -6.73 -18.97
CA GLY A 70 8.74 -6.42 -17.88
C GLY A 70 9.41 -5.75 -16.67
N LEU A 71 10.64 -6.10 -16.31
CA LEU A 71 11.36 -5.41 -15.24
C LEU A 71 11.69 -3.96 -15.65
N PHE A 72 12.14 -3.74 -16.89
CA PHE A 72 12.41 -2.38 -17.38
C PHE A 72 11.17 -1.48 -17.37
N ARG A 73 10.01 -2.00 -17.82
CA ARG A 73 8.75 -1.25 -17.78
C ARG A 73 8.36 -0.86 -16.35
N ARG A 74 8.51 -1.78 -15.39
CA ARG A 74 8.22 -1.50 -13.97
C ARG A 74 9.18 -0.47 -13.37
N VAL A 75 10.47 -0.59 -13.66
CA VAL A 75 11.46 0.40 -13.21
C VAL A 75 11.12 1.78 -13.78
N ALA A 76 10.85 1.88 -15.09
CA ALA A 76 10.50 3.14 -15.73
C ALA A 76 9.21 3.75 -15.15
N ALA A 77 8.16 2.93 -14.95
CA ALA A 77 6.92 3.39 -14.32
C ALA A 77 7.18 3.91 -12.90
N LYS A 78 7.99 3.19 -12.11
CA LYS A 78 8.32 3.60 -10.74
C LYS A 78 9.18 4.86 -10.69
N THR A 79 10.11 5.04 -11.62
CA THR A 79 10.90 6.27 -11.75
C THR A 79 9.99 7.48 -11.99
N ILE A 80 8.99 7.35 -12.87
CA ILE A 80 8.03 8.44 -13.13
C ILE A 80 7.20 8.75 -11.88
N GLU A 81 6.75 7.71 -11.17
CA GLU A 81 6.00 7.86 -9.91
C GLU A 81 6.82 8.59 -8.84
N VAL A 82 8.08 8.20 -8.64
CA VAL A 82 9.01 8.85 -7.71
C VAL A 82 9.28 10.30 -8.14
N GLN A 83 9.52 10.54 -9.43
CA GLN A 83 9.77 11.88 -9.94
C GLN A 83 8.57 12.82 -9.78
N GLY A 84 7.35 12.30 -9.89
CA GLY A 84 6.11 13.06 -9.70
C GLY A 84 5.69 13.26 -8.24
N ALA A 85 6.29 12.54 -7.29
CA ALA A 85 6.00 12.69 -5.86
C ALA A 85 6.55 14.01 -5.30
N SER A 86 5.91 14.53 -4.25
CA SER A 86 6.41 15.72 -3.55
C SER A 86 7.78 15.44 -2.90
N ASP A 87 8.55 16.50 -2.65
CA ASP A 87 9.85 16.39 -1.97
C ASP A 87 9.69 15.74 -0.59
N THR A 88 8.61 16.07 0.13
CA THR A 88 8.27 15.47 1.43
C THR A 88 8.01 13.98 1.31
N VAL A 89 7.18 13.54 0.36
CA VAL A 89 6.91 12.11 0.12
C VAL A 89 8.20 11.36 -0.20
N ARG A 90 9.06 11.91 -1.07
CA ARG A 90 10.35 11.29 -1.39
C ARG A 90 11.26 11.19 -0.17
N ALA A 91 11.36 12.25 0.62
CA ALA A 91 12.16 12.26 1.84
C ALA A 91 11.66 11.24 2.88
N LEU A 92 10.35 11.04 3.00
CA LEU A 92 9.76 10.02 3.88
C LEU A 92 10.07 8.60 3.40
N ALA A 93 9.89 8.33 2.10
CA ALA A 93 10.22 7.04 1.51
C ALA A 93 11.72 6.73 1.63
N ALA A 94 12.58 7.73 1.41
CA ALA A 94 14.04 7.61 1.57
C ALA A 94 14.43 7.34 3.03
N ALA A 95 13.85 8.08 3.99
CA ALA A 95 14.07 7.87 5.42
C ALA A 95 13.63 6.46 5.87
N GLN A 96 12.55 5.95 5.29
CA GLN A 96 12.04 4.61 5.55
C GLN A 96 12.98 3.50 5.06
N LEU A 97 13.61 3.71 3.90
CA LEU A 97 14.54 2.75 3.29
C LEU A 97 16.00 2.95 3.74
N GLY A 98 16.31 4.10 4.35
CA GLY A 98 17.68 4.47 4.73
C GLY A 98 18.56 4.80 3.53
N CYS A 99 17.99 5.36 2.47
CA CYS A 99 18.69 5.76 1.23
C CYS A 99 18.53 7.27 0.94
N SER A 100 19.03 7.72 -0.22
CA SER A 100 18.84 9.09 -0.70
C SER A 100 17.41 9.32 -1.22
N ASP A 101 16.95 10.56 -1.21
CA ASP A 101 15.70 11.03 -1.83
C ASP A 101 15.85 11.35 -3.32
N GLU A 102 17.06 11.20 -3.86
CA GLU A 102 17.36 11.27 -5.29
C GLU A 102 16.59 10.18 -6.05
N VAL A 103 16.00 10.55 -7.19
CA VAL A 103 15.00 9.74 -7.89
C VAL A 103 15.55 8.36 -8.25
N ILE A 104 16.78 8.26 -8.73
CA ILE A 104 17.37 7.00 -9.17
C ILE A 104 17.68 6.10 -7.97
N ASP A 105 18.34 6.64 -6.94
CA ASP A 105 18.68 5.89 -5.72
C ASP A 105 17.42 5.42 -4.97
N LEU A 106 16.40 6.29 -4.86
CA LEU A 106 15.13 5.94 -4.24
C LEU A 106 14.38 4.88 -5.04
N THR A 107 14.30 5.02 -6.37
CA THR A 107 13.64 4.02 -7.23
C THR A 107 14.31 2.66 -7.12
N THR A 108 15.63 2.62 -7.20
CA THR A 108 16.39 1.36 -7.11
C THR A 108 16.23 0.72 -5.73
N SER A 109 16.24 1.54 -4.66
CA SER A 109 15.99 1.09 -3.29
C SER A 109 14.58 0.53 -3.12
N ILE A 110 13.53 1.19 -3.61
CA ILE A 110 12.15 0.68 -3.59
C ILE A 110 12.04 -0.64 -4.35
N MET A 111 12.67 -0.73 -5.52
CA MET A 111 12.64 -1.94 -6.34
C MET A 111 13.45 -3.09 -5.76
N ALA A 112 14.46 -2.82 -4.93
CA ALA A 112 15.26 -3.82 -4.23
C ALA A 112 14.68 -4.19 -2.85
N ALA A 113 13.82 -3.35 -2.28
CA ALA A 113 13.26 -3.53 -0.96
C ALA A 113 12.39 -4.81 -0.86
N GLY A 114 12.48 -5.48 0.28
CA GLY A 114 11.59 -6.59 0.63
C GLY A 114 10.18 -6.11 1.00
N ARG A 115 9.20 -7.03 1.03
CA ARG A 115 7.79 -6.73 1.39
C ARG A 115 7.60 -6.07 2.77
N MET A 116 8.60 -6.15 3.64
CA MET A 116 8.57 -5.61 5.01
C MET A 116 9.03 -4.15 5.12
N SER A 117 9.37 -3.51 3.99
CA SER A 117 9.87 -2.13 3.95
C SER A 117 8.85 -1.07 4.35
N THR A 118 7.55 -1.38 4.44
CA THR A 118 6.49 -0.47 4.87
C THR A 118 6.08 -0.62 6.34
N SER A 119 6.68 -1.56 7.07
CA SER A 119 6.25 -1.91 8.44
C SER A 119 6.16 -0.73 9.42
N PRO A 120 7.09 0.24 9.44
CA PRO A 120 7.00 1.40 10.33
C PRO A 120 5.84 2.36 10.05
N LEU A 121 5.36 2.45 8.79
CA LEU A 121 4.19 3.26 8.45
C LEU A 121 2.91 2.60 9.01
N GLY A 122 2.80 1.27 8.87
CA GLY A 122 1.73 0.51 9.51
C GLY A 122 1.79 0.54 11.04
N ASP A 123 2.98 0.63 11.63
CA ASP A 123 3.13 0.78 13.08
C ASP A 123 2.62 2.16 13.56
N ILE A 124 2.77 3.22 12.78
CA ILE A 124 2.20 4.54 13.09
C ILE A 124 0.68 4.49 13.09
N GLU A 125 0.08 3.86 12.07
CA GLU A 125 -1.38 3.65 11.99
C GLU A 125 -1.88 2.83 13.19
N ALA A 126 -1.20 1.74 13.53
CA ALA A 126 -1.53 0.93 14.70
C ALA A 126 -1.45 1.72 16.02
N ILE A 127 -0.48 2.63 16.15
CA ILE A 127 -0.39 3.54 17.31
C ILE A 127 -1.57 4.51 17.31
N GLN A 128 -1.93 5.11 16.17
CA GLN A 128 -3.08 6.01 16.07
C GLN A 128 -4.39 5.33 16.47
N ASP A 129 -4.59 4.09 16.05
CA ASP A 129 -5.78 3.32 16.42
C ASP A 129 -5.76 2.91 17.89
N ALA A 130 -4.60 2.54 18.43
CA ALA A 130 -4.45 2.29 19.86
C ALA A 130 -4.78 3.54 20.70
N ILE A 131 -4.42 4.75 20.25
CA ILE A 131 -4.80 6.01 20.92
C ILE A 131 -6.32 6.16 20.99
N LYS A 132 -7.04 5.85 19.90
CA LYS A 132 -8.50 5.98 19.86
C LYS A 132 -9.20 4.96 20.76
N GLN A 133 -8.64 3.74 20.86
CA GLN A 133 -9.25 2.63 21.60
C GLN A 133 -8.92 2.66 23.10
N ASP A 134 -7.65 2.85 23.44
CA ASP A 134 -7.17 2.91 24.83
C ASP A 134 -5.96 3.85 24.95
N PRO A 135 -6.21 5.15 25.19
CA PRO A 135 -5.16 6.15 25.34
C PRO A 135 -4.15 5.85 26.45
N PHE A 136 -4.54 5.08 27.48
CA PHE A 136 -3.69 4.83 28.64
C PHE A 136 -2.63 3.75 28.39
N SER A 137 -2.88 2.82 27.46
CA SER A 137 -1.94 1.74 27.13
C SER A 137 -1.07 2.01 25.91
N VAL A 138 -1.31 3.09 25.14
CA VAL A 138 -0.57 3.39 23.91
C VAL A 138 0.96 3.43 24.12
N GLY A 139 1.41 3.96 25.26
CA GLY A 139 2.83 4.02 25.59
C GLY A 139 3.48 2.63 25.72
N ILE A 140 2.72 1.65 26.22
CA ILE A 140 3.12 0.25 26.33
C ILE A 140 3.18 -0.37 24.94
N THR A 141 2.13 -0.16 24.13
CA THR A 141 2.06 -0.64 22.74
C THR A 141 3.22 -0.12 21.90
N ALA A 142 3.51 1.19 21.96
CA ALA A 142 4.64 1.80 21.26
C ALA A 142 5.99 1.24 21.77
N THR A 143 6.15 1.08 23.09
CA THR A 143 7.38 0.52 23.66
C THR A 143 7.60 -0.95 23.23
N ALA A 144 6.52 -1.72 23.06
CA ALA A 144 6.58 -3.13 22.65
C ALA A 144 7.11 -3.34 21.22
N LEU A 145 7.08 -2.32 20.35
CA LEU A 145 7.68 -2.36 19.00
C LEU A 145 9.21 -2.52 19.04
N GLY A 146 9.84 -2.18 20.16
CA GLY A 146 11.27 -2.27 20.36
C GLY A 146 12.07 -1.11 19.76
N ARG A 147 13.31 -0.97 20.23
CA ARG A 147 14.16 0.20 19.98
C ARG A 147 14.45 0.46 18.50
N ALA A 148 14.70 -0.60 17.72
CA ALA A 148 15.00 -0.45 16.30
C ALA A 148 13.81 0.17 15.54
N ARG A 149 12.58 -0.28 15.83
CA ARG A 149 11.39 0.25 15.19
C ARG A 149 11.09 1.68 15.62
N LEU A 150 11.21 1.95 16.92
CA LEU A 150 11.04 3.31 17.46
C LEU A 150 12.00 4.32 16.82
N LYS A 151 13.24 3.92 16.51
CA LYS A 151 14.17 4.80 15.79
C LYS A 151 13.68 5.13 14.39
N VAL A 152 13.18 4.16 13.64
CA VAL A 152 12.69 4.40 12.28
C VAL A 152 11.47 5.30 12.30
N ILE A 153 10.49 5.02 13.18
CA ILE A 153 9.31 5.87 13.36
C ILE A 153 9.73 7.30 13.76
N TRP A 154 10.69 7.43 14.67
CA TRP A 154 11.21 8.74 15.08
C TRP A 154 11.86 9.50 13.92
N THR A 155 12.62 8.83 13.06
CA THR A 155 13.19 9.45 11.86
C THR A 155 12.09 9.96 10.94
N LEU A 156 11.01 9.18 10.72
CA LEU A 156 9.88 9.62 9.90
C LEU A 156 9.20 10.86 10.49
N LEU A 157 8.94 10.85 11.80
CA LEU A 157 8.37 11.99 12.53
C LEU A 157 9.27 13.23 12.43
N HIS A 158 10.59 13.04 12.49
CA HIS A 158 11.55 14.13 12.31
C HIS A 158 11.53 14.67 10.87
N THR A 159 11.43 13.81 9.86
CA THR A 159 11.30 14.22 8.45
C THR A 159 10.02 15.02 8.21
N LEU A 160 8.92 14.68 8.89
CA LEU A 160 7.67 15.46 8.88
C LEU A 160 7.77 16.78 9.68
N GLY A 161 8.87 17.02 10.39
CA GLY A 161 9.02 18.18 11.27
C GLY A 161 8.17 18.13 12.55
N THR A 162 7.56 16.99 12.89
CA THR A 162 6.75 16.87 14.12
C THR A 162 7.61 16.78 15.39
N VAL A 163 8.87 16.37 15.25
CA VAL A 163 9.85 16.37 16.33
C VAL A 163 11.08 17.16 15.90
N GLY A 164 11.61 18.00 16.80
CA GLY A 164 12.74 18.88 16.49
C GLY A 164 14.12 18.24 16.62
N THR A 165 14.22 16.98 17.05
CA THR A 165 15.49 16.28 17.25
C THR A 165 15.59 15.04 16.37
N PRO A 166 16.74 14.77 15.74
CA PRO A 166 16.90 13.64 14.81
C PRO A 166 16.94 12.28 15.52
N THR A 167 17.14 12.25 16.83
CA THR A 167 17.27 11.01 17.61
C THR A 167 16.25 10.92 18.73
N PRO A 168 15.60 9.75 18.95
CA PRO A 168 14.67 9.58 20.05
C PRO A 168 15.38 9.58 21.41
N PRO A 169 14.67 9.84 22.51
CA PRO A 169 15.18 9.70 23.87
C PRO A 169 15.94 8.38 24.08
N ALA A 170 17.01 8.38 24.88
CA ALA A 170 17.89 7.21 25.05
C ALA A 170 17.20 6.01 25.73
N SER A 171 16.26 6.27 26.65
CA SER A 171 15.48 5.24 27.34
C SER A 171 14.34 4.74 26.47
N ASP A 172 14.18 3.43 26.34
CA ASP A 172 13.15 2.80 25.50
C ASP A 172 11.73 3.21 25.89
N VAL A 173 11.42 3.22 27.20
CA VAL A 173 10.12 3.66 27.71
C VAL A 173 9.87 5.13 27.38
N LYS A 174 10.89 5.99 27.56
CA LYS A 174 10.76 7.42 27.21
C LYS A 174 10.59 7.62 25.70
N ALA A 175 11.25 6.80 24.89
CA ALA A 175 11.11 6.86 23.44
C ALA A 175 9.73 6.38 22.98
N GLY A 176 9.21 5.29 23.54
CA GLY A 176 7.85 4.81 23.25
C GLY A 176 6.79 5.86 23.59
N MET A 177 6.89 6.47 24.78
CA MET A 177 6.00 7.57 25.17
C MET A 177 6.12 8.80 24.26
N ALA A 178 7.35 9.17 23.88
CA ALA A 178 7.58 10.32 23.02
C ALA A 178 7.08 10.08 21.59
N VAL A 179 7.26 8.87 21.05
CA VAL A 179 6.69 8.47 19.75
C VAL A 179 5.16 8.51 19.81
N ALA A 180 4.54 7.89 20.83
CA ALA A 180 3.08 7.90 20.95
C ALA A 180 2.52 9.32 21.03
N LYS A 181 3.18 10.21 21.78
CA LYS A 181 2.82 11.63 21.83
C LYS A 181 2.96 12.31 20.47
N ALA A 182 4.09 12.15 19.80
CA ALA A 182 4.33 12.78 18.50
C ALA A 182 3.36 12.27 17.42
N VAL A 183 2.97 10.99 17.48
CA VAL A 183 1.94 10.40 16.60
C VAL A 183 0.55 10.97 16.90
N ASN A 184 0.21 11.18 18.17
CA ASN A 184 -1.04 11.84 18.56
C ASN A 184 -1.14 13.28 18.05
N ASP A 185 0.00 13.97 17.97
CA ASP A 185 0.08 15.38 17.59
C ASP A 185 0.24 15.56 16.05
N LEU A 186 0.07 14.50 15.24
CA LEU A 186 0.12 14.57 13.78
C LEU A 186 -1.08 15.33 13.21
N SER A 187 -0.80 16.35 12.38
CA SER A 187 -1.83 17.01 11.55
C SER A 187 -2.38 16.06 10.47
N GLU A 188 -3.55 16.40 9.92
CA GLU A 188 -4.14 15.66 8.79
C GLU A 188 -3.21 15.68 7.56
N ASP A 189 -2.58 16.83 7.26
CA ASP A 189 -1.61 16.95 6.17
C ASP A 189 -0.46 15.95 6.31
N ASN A 190 0.09 15.81 7.52
CA ASN A 190 1.16 14.84 7.79
C ASN A 190 0.69 13.39 7.62
N GLN A 191 -0.59 13.11 7.90
CA GLN A 191 -1.16 11.78 7.66
C GLN A 191 -1.28 11.50 6.16
N PHE A 192 -1.71 12.47 5.36
CA PHE A 192 -1.75 12.33 3.90
C PHE A 192 -0.37 12.09 3.30
N GLU A 193 0.65 12.79 3.76
CA GLU A 193 2.05 12.61 3.34
C GLU A 193 2.56 11.20 3.69
N LEU A 194 2.25 10.68 4.88
CA LEU A 194 2.59 9.31 5.28
C LEU A 194 1.90 8.25 4.42
N ILE A 195 0.62 8.44 4.09
CA ILE A 195 -0.13 7.54 3.20
C ILE A 195 0.47 7.59 1.80
N ALA A 196 0.74 8.78 1.26
CA ALA A 196 1.36 8.94 -0.05
C ALA A 196 2.74 8.27 -0.12
N ALA A 197 3.55 8.37 0.95
CA ALA A 197 4.82 7.66 1.05
C ALA A 197 4.64 6.14 1.13
N ALA A 198 3.61 5.65 1.83
CA ALA A 198 3.28 4.22 1.88
C ALA A 198 2.90 3.68 0.50
N GLU A 199 2.08 4.42 -0.25
CA GLU A 199 1.73 4.10 -1.63
C GLU A 199 2.96 4.11 -2.54
N LEU A 200 3.82 5.14 -2.40
CA LEU A 200 5.06 5.24 -3.18
C LEU A 200 6.02 4.07 -2.91
N LEU A 201 5.99 3.47 -1.73
CA LEU A 201 6.81 2.29 -1.40
C LEU A 201 6.25 0.98 -1.97
N LYS A 202 4.99 0.95 -2.45
CA LYS A 202 4.41 -0.26 -3.05
C LYS A 202 5.10 -0.58 -4.37
N ARG A 203 5.43 -1.85 -4.55
CA ARG A 203 6.08 -2.33 -5.78
C ARG A 203 5.02 -2.56 -6.86
N SER A 204 5.11 -1.83 -7.97
CA SER A 204 4.36 -2.06 -9.21
C SER A 204 4.73 -3.37 -9.89
#